data_AF-A0A9W8J431-F1
#
_entry.id   AF-A0A9W8J431-F1
#
_cell.length_a   1.000
_cell.length_b   1.000
_cell.length_c   1.000
_cell.angle_alpha   90.00
_cell.angle_beta   90.00
_cell.angle_gamma   90.00
#
_symmetry.space_group_name_H-M   'P 1'
#
loop_
_entity.id
_entity.type
_entity.pdbx_description
1 polymer ?
#
loop_
_entity_poly.entity_id
_entity_poly.type
_entity_poly.pdbx_seq_one_letter_code
_entity_poly.pdbx_strand_id
1 'polypeptide(L)'
;MSKPYLIVGREGVYPRLEIRDLQKKTEQFTLFIHALHEIQKSGYRPEAARFRDLGGIHGLPYERWRGDPVSPDEPQPEAISGGYCSHGCENIYPTRKDLLYQ
;
A
#
# COMPACT_ATOMS: atom_id res chain seq x y z
N MET A 1 10.08 16.67 -11.24
CA MET A 1 10.43 15.54 -10.35
C MET A 1 9.38 15.48 -9.25
N SER A 2 8.75 14.33 -8.99
CA SER A 2 7.58 14.25 -8.11
C SER A 2 7.96 14.28 -6.63
N LYS A 3 7.21 15.05 -5.85
CA LYS A 3 7.27 15.09 -4.38
C LYS A 3 6.98 13.68 -3.81
N PRO A 4 7.69 13.22 -2.77
CA PRO A 4 7.41 11.92 -2.15
C PRO A 4 6.01 11.88 -1.54
N TYR A 5 5.42 10.68 -1.50
CA TYR A 5 4.13 10.42 -0.88
C TYR A 5 4.36 10.04 0.58
N LEU A 6 3.87 10.88 1.49
CA LEU A 6 3.93 10.63 2.92
C LEU A 6 2.74 9.76 3.35
N ILE A 7 3.01 8.74 4.15
CA ILE A 7 1.98 7.90 4.77
C ILE A 7 1.45 8.66 5.99
N VAL A 8 0.31 9.34 5.83
CA VAL A 8 -0.32 10.16 6.89
C VAL A 8 -1.69 9.65 7.32
N GLY A 9 -2.22 8.63 6.66
CA GLY A 9 -3.56 8.10 6.90
C GLY A 9 -4.68 9.07 6.51
N ARG A 10 -5.90 8.75 6.92
CA ARG A 10 -7.09 9.58 6.70
C ARG A 10 -7.31 10.50 7.90
N GLU A 11 -7.74 11.73 7.65
CA GLU A 11 -8.17 12.66 8.71
C GLU A 11 -9.38 12.11 9.49
N GLY A 12 -9.35 12.25 10.82
CA GLY A 12 -10.40 11.76 11.71
C GLY A 12 -10.26 10.29 12.12
N VAL A 13 -11.08 9.85 13.08
CA VAL A 13 -11.07 8.48 13.59
C VAL A 13 -12.36 7.78 13.20
N TYR A 14 -12.24 6.73 12.38
CA TYR A 14 -13.36 5.91 11.92
C TYR A 14 -13.06 4.42 12.16
N PRO A 15 -14.04 3.63 12.60
CA PRO A 15 -13.82 2.19 12.82
C PRO A 15 -13.64 1.44 11.50
N ARG A 16 -12.72 0.48 11.48
CA ARG A 16 -12.63 -0.53 10.41
C ARG A 16 -13.67 -1.59 10.70
N LEU A 17 -14.68 -1.68 9.84
CA LEU A 17 -15.77 -2.64 9.99
C LEU A 17 -15.31 -4.05 9.60
N GLU A 18 -15.89 -5.05 10.25
CA GLU A 18 -15.79 -6.43 9.78
C GLU A 18 -16.45 -6.55 8.39
N ILE A 19 -15.92 -7.39 7.50
CA ILE A 19 -16.33 -7.40 6.09
C ILE A 19 -17.80 -7.80 5.89
N ARG A 20 -18.33 -8.70 6.71
CA ARG A 20 -19.76 -9.10 6.69
C ARG A 20 -20.67 -8.01 7.23
N ASP A 21 -20.16 -7.06 8.00
CA ASP A 21 -20.89 -5.86 8.39
C ASP A 21 -20.75 -4.72 7.37
N LEU A 22 -19.58 -4.57 6.74
CA LEU A 22 -19.36 -3.61 5.67
C LEU A 22 -20.28 -3.90 4.48
N GLN A 23 -20.43 -5.17 4.06
CA GLN A 23 -21.32 -5.54 2.95
C GLN A 23 -22.79 -5.17 3.18
N LYS A 24 -23.23 -5.04 4.44
CA LYS A 24 -24.60 -4.63 4.79
C LYS A 24 -24.80 -3.12 4.62
N LYS A 25 -23.72 -2.33 4.51
CA LYS A 25 -23.75 -0.88 4.27
C LYS A 25 -23.55 -0.61 2.78
N THR A 26 -24.66 -0.59 2.04
CA THR A 26 -24.69 -0.51 0.57
C THR A 26 -23.79 0.59 0.01
N GLU A 27 -23.86 1.80 0.54
CA GLU A 27 -23.08 2.94 0.03
C GLU A 27 -21.58 2.75 0.26
N GLN A 28 -21.19 2.33 1.47
CA GLN A 28 -19.77 2.13 1.81
C GLN A 28 -19.18 0.95 1.03
N PHE A 29 -19.93 -0.13 0.87
CA PHE A 29 -19.48 -1.29 0.11
C PHE A 29 -19.40 -0.98 -1.38
N THR A 30 -20.36 -0.22 -1.93
CA THR A 30 -20.32 0.25 -3.31
C THR A 30 -19.09 1.12 -3.56
N LEU A 31 -18.82 2.08 -2.66
CA LEU A 31 -17.62 2.91 -2.75
C LEU A 31 -16.34 2.08 -2.65
N PHE A 32 -16.30 1.07 -1.77
CA PHE A 32 -15.15 0.16 -1.66
C PHE A 32 -14.89 -0.58 -2.98
N ILE A 33 -15.91 -1.14 -3.62
CA ILE A 33 -15.78 -1.85 -4.89
C ILE A 33 -15.34 -0.91 -6.02
N HIS A 34 -15.97 0.27 -6.15
CA HIS A 34 -15.57 1.24 -7.18
C HIS A 34 -14.15 1.76 -6.96
N ALA A 35 -13.79 2.15 -5.73
CA ALA A 35 -12.45 2.63 -5.43
C ALA A 35 -11.39 1.55 -5.71
N LEU A 36 -11.64 0.30 -5.30
CA LEU A 36 -10.75 -0.82 -5.59
C LEU A 36 -10.61 -1.05 -7.10
N HIS A 37 -11.72 -1.02 -7.85
CA HIS A 37 -11.70 -1.16 -9.30
C HIS A 37 -10.91 -0.05 -9.99
N GLU A 38 -11.07 1.21 -9.55
CA GLU A 38 -10.33 2.34 -10.11
C GLU A 38 -8.82 2.19 -9.92
N ILE A 39 -8.34 1.85 -8.72
CA ILE A 39 -6.89 1.72 -8.47
C ILE A 39 -6.27 0.49 -9.16
N GLN A 40 -7.09 -0.48 -9.56
CA GLN A 40 -6.63 -1.65 -10.33
C GLN A 40 -6.42 -1.35 -11.82
N LYS A 41 -6.93 -0.22 -12.33
CA LYS A 41 -6.72 0.16 -13.73
C LYS A 41 -5.25 0.45 -14.00
N SER A 42 -4.72 -0.06 -15.12
CA SER A 42 -3.32 0.13 -15.51
C SER A 42 -2.93 1.61 -15.66
N GLY A 43 -3.87 2.44 -16.10
CA GLY A 43 -3.70 3.90 -16.28
C GLY A 43 -3.96 4.73 -15.02
N TYR A 44 -4.21 4.14 -13.85
CA TYR A 44 -4.49 4.89 -12.64
C TYR A 44 -3.33 5.83 -12.27
N ARG A 45 -3.69 7.04 -11.85
CA ARG A 45 -2.76 8.08 -11.39
C ARG A 45 -3.22 8.58 -10.02
N PRO A 46 -2.29 8.80 -9.08
CA PRO A 46 -0.85 8.66 -9.23
C PRO A 46 -0.40 7.19 -9.26
N GLU A 47 0.72 6.91 -9.97
CA GLU A 47 1.26 5.54 -10.07
C GLU A 47 1.53 4.93 -8.69
N ALA A 48 2.02 5.73 -7.74
CA ALA A 48 2.30 5.29 -6.37
C ALA A 48 1.07 4.68 -5.66
N ALA A 49 -0.15 5.10 -6.00
CA ALA A 49 -1.40 4.60 -5.41
C ALA A 49 -2.12 3.58 -6.30
N ARG A 50 -1.53 3.18 -7.44
CA ARG A 50 -2.07 2.11 -8.27
C ARG A 50 -1.87 0.76 -7.56
N PHE A 51 -2.86 -0.12 -7.67
CA PHE A 51 -2.91 -1.39 -6.94
C PHE A 51 -1.63 -2.24 -7.08
N ARG A 52 -1.07 -2.30 -8.30
CA ARG A 52 0.18 -3.02 -8.57
C ARG A 52 1.37 -2.41 -7.82
N ASP A 53 1.47 -1.09 -7.77
CA ASP A 53 2.59 -0.40 -7.15
C ASP A 53 2.50 -0.50 -5.62
N LEU A 54 1.30 -0.39 -5.04
CA LEU A 54 1.07 -0.66 -3.60
C LEU A 54 1.37 -2.11 -3.23
N GLY A 55 0.92 -3.08 -4.04
CA GLY A 55 1.21 -4.49 -3.84
C GLY A 55 2.70 -4.84 -3.99
N GLY A 56 3.41 -4.14 -4.88
CA GLY A 56 4.83 -4.32 -5.13
C GLY A 56 5.70 -4.03 -3.90
N ILE A 57 5.28 -3.11 -3.04
CA ILE A 57 5.97 -2.81 -1.77
C ILE A 57 6.16 -4.08 -0.94
N HIS A 58 5.17 -4.98 -0.93
CA HIS A 58 5.25 -6.22 -0.15
C HIS A 58 6.44 -7.11 -0.56
N GLY A 59 6.79 -7.14 -1.84
CA GLY A 59 7.69 -8.13 -2.40
C GLY A 59 8.06 -7.82 -3.84
N LEU A 60 7.52 -8.61 -4.76
CA LEU A 60 7.81 -8.49 -6.19
C LEU A 60 6.95 -7.40 -6.85
N PRO A 61 7.51 -6.62 -7.81
CA PRO A 61 8.92 -6.62 -8.21
C PRO A 61 9.81 -5.95 -7.16
N TYR A 62 11.07 -6.37 -7.05
CA TYR A 62 12.07 -5.77 -6.15
C TYR A 62 12.57 -4.43 -6.70
N GLU A 63 11.65 -3.48 -6.76
CA GLU A 63 11.85 -2.12 -7.25
C GLU A 63 11.50 -1.14 -6.14
N ARG A 64 12.13 0.03 -6.18
CA ARG A 64 11.76 1.13 -5.30
C ARG A 64 10.32 1.55 -5.59
N TRP A 65 9.51 1.67 -4.55
CA TRP A 65 8.15 2.18 -4.66
C TRP A 65 8.15 3.61 -5.23
N ARG A 66 7.24 3.87 -6.17
CA ARG A 66 7.16 5.16 -6.88
C ARG A 66 6.86 6.36 -5.99
N GLY A 67 6.38 6.13 -4.77
CA GLY A 67 6.10 7.18 -3.80
C GLY A 67 7.30 7.58 -2.93
N ASP A 68 8.39 6.81 -2.94
CA ASP A 68 9.55 7.06 -2.10
C ASP A 68 10.37 8.29 -2.56
N PRO A 69 11.09 8.95 -1.63
CA PRO A 69 12.10 9.92 -2.02
C PRO A 69 13.20 9.26 -2.84
N VAL A 70 13.92 10.05 -3.64
CA VAL A 70 15.14 9.60 -4.30
C VAL A 70 16.22 9.36 -3.24
N SER A 71 16.83 8.18 -3.25
CA SER A 71 18.00 7.85 -2.45
C SER A 71 18.92 6.93 -3.26
N PRO A 72 20.20 6.83 -2.90
CA PRO A 72 21.17 6.01 -3.61
C PRO A 72 21.00 4.50 -3.32
N ASP A 73 20.14 4.13 -2.36
CA ASP A 73 19.98 2.74 -1.93
C ASP A 73 19.17 1.94 -2.96
N GLU A 74 19.80 1.08 -3.74
CA GLU A 74 19.07 0.22 -4.66
C GLU A 74 18.41 -0.95 -3.90
N PRO A 75 17.21 -1.40 -4.31
CA PRO A 75 16.68 -2.67 -3.84
C PRO A 75 17.74 -3.74 -4.03
N GLN A 76 17.94 -4.61 -3.03
CA GLN A 76 18.89 -5.71 -3.10
C GLN A 76 18.11 -7.01 -3.33
N PRO A 77 17.96 -7.49 -4.59
CA PRO A 77 17.22 -8.70 -4.91
C PRO A 77 17.76 -9.93 -4.17
N GLU A 78 19.04 -9.93 -3.80
CA GLU A 78 19.74 -11.02 -3.13
C GLU A 78 19.57 -11.00 -1.60
N ALA A 79 18.95 -9.96 -1.04
CA ALA A 79 18.61 -9.93 0.38
C ALA A 79 17.57 -11.01 0.71
N ILE A 80 17.65 -11.57 1.93
CA ILE A 80 16.77 -12.66 2.43
C ILE A 80 15.27 -12.33 2.25
N SER A 81 14.92 -11.04 2.23
CA SER A 81 13.66 -10.53 1.70
C SER A 81 13.99 -9.41 0.72
N GLY A 82 13.85 -9.65 -0.59
CA GLY A 82 14.15 -8.65 -1.61
C GLY A 82 13.15 -7.48 -1.70
N GLY A 83 12.02 -7.56 -0.97
CA GLY A 83 10.98 -6.51 -0.92
C GLY A 83 11.00 -5.74 0.40
N TYR A 84 10.09 -4.76 0.55
CA TYR A 84 10.05 -3.93 1.76
C TYR A 84 9.50 -4.67 2.99
N CYS A 85 8.75 -5.75 2.80
CA CYS A 85 8.12 -6.45 3.91
C CYS A 85 9.11 -7.32 4.68
N SER A 86 9.30 -6.99 5.95
CA SER A 86 10.14 -7.74 6.88
C SER A 86 9.42 -9.05 7.33
N HIS A 87 9.98 -10.22 7.00
CA HIS A 87 9.43 -11.53 7.39
C HIS A 87 10.34 -12.22 8.41
N GLY A 88 9.78 -12.81 9.47
CA GLY A 88 10.53 -13.65 10.43
C GLY A 88 11.46 -12.90 11.39
N CYS A 89 11.32 -11.57 11.49
CA CYS A 89 12.12 -10.70 12.34
C CYS A 89 11.25 -9.93 13.36
N GLU A 90 11.88 -9.44 14.43
CA GLU A 90 11.21 -8.81 15.59
C GLU A 90 10.33 -7.61 15.23
N ASN A 91 10.59 -6.95 14.09
CA ASN A 91 9.87 -5.79 13.57
C ASN A 91 8.66 -6.11 12.66
N ILE A 92 8.17 -7.36 12.61
CA ILE A 92 7.01 -7.74 11.76
C ILE A 92 5.71 -6.99 12.09
N TYR A 93 5.51 -6.63 13.36
CA TYR A 93 4.30 -5.94 13.81
C TYR A 93 4.25 -4.45 13.42
N PRO A 94 5.31 -3.65 13.59
CA PRO A 94 5.32 -2.27 13.11
C PRO A 94 5.25 -2.17 11.58
N THR A 95 6.04 -2.96 10.83
CA THR A 95 6.07 -2.87 9.36
C THR A 95 4.75 -3.23 8.69
N ARG A 96 4.04 -4.24 9.20
CA ARG A 96 2.71 -4.60 8.69
C ARG A 96 1.65 -3.53 8.97
N LYS A 97 1.77 -2.79 10.07
CA LYS A 97 0.84 -1.70 10.38
C LYS A 97 0.98 -0.58 9.36
N ASP A 98 2.19 -0.17 9.03
CA ASP A 98 2.44 0.94 8.10
C ASP A 98 1.92 0.65 6.68
N LEU A 99 2.04 -0.62 6.21
CA LEU A 99 1.44 -1.06 4.94
C LEU A 99 -0.10 -0.99 4.92
N LEU A 100 -0.76 -1.09 6.08
CA LEU A 100 -2.22 -1.01 6.20
C LEU A 100 -2.74 0.43 6.33
N TYR A 101 -1.86 1.44 6.37
CA TYR A 101 -2.21 2.86 6.43
C TYR A 101 -1.92 3.61 5.11
N GLN A 102 -1.44 2.90 4.08
CA GLN A 102 -1.39 3.38 2.70
C GLN A 102 -2.78 3.30 2.05
#